data_AF-A0A934EIR1-F1
#
_entry.id   AF-A0A934EIR1-F1
#
_cell.length_a   1.000
_cell.length_b   1.000
_cell.length_c   1.000
_cell.angle_alpha   90.00
_cell.angle_beta   90.00
_cell.angle_gamma   90.00
#
_symmetry.space_group_name_H-M   'P 1'
#
loop_
_entity.id
_entity.type
_entity.pdbx_description
1 polymer ?
#
loop_
_entity_poly.entity_id
_entity_poly.type
_entity_poly.pdbx_seq_one_letter_code
_entity_poly.pdbx_strand_id
1 'polypeptide(L)'
;MNTTRLSTKQADFDERLSKLLAFEETADEKLEATVASILADVRKRGDVAVLEYTRKFDRLPLENAAAMELPKSELKTAFDALPADQKSALEQAAQRVTDYHRKQVQTSWSYTEADGTLLGQQVTPLDRVGLYVPGGKAAYPSSVLMNALPAKVAGVAELIMVVPTPDGVKNQLVLAAAHLSGVDRVFTIGGAQAVAALAYGTATIPKVDKIVGPDNAYVASAK
;
A
#
# COMPACT_ATOMS: atom_id res chain seq x y z
N MET A 1 -29.38 -14.60 15.42
CA MET A 1 -28.96 -13.44 14.59
C MET A 1 -30.21 -12.74 14.09
N ASN A 2 -30.39 -11.46 14.45
CA ASN A 2 -31.53 -10.65 14.01
C ASN A 2 -31.04 -9.72 12.88
N THR A 3 -31.11 -10.20 11.64
CA THR A 3 -30.68 -9.43 10.45
C THR A 3 -31.83 -8.53 10.01
N THR A 4 -31.59 -7.23 9.87
CA THR A 4 -32.57 -6.27 9.35
C THR A 4 -33.10 -6.74 8.00
N ARG A 5 -34.43 -6.89 7.88
CA ARG A 5 -35.12 -7.23 6.62
C ARG A 5 -35.90 -6.02 6.13
N LEU A 6 -35.70 -5.66 4.88
CA LEU A 6 -36.48 -4.64 4.18
C LEU A 6 -37.25 -5.29 3.03
N SER A 7 -38.40 -4.73 2.69
CA SER A 7 -39.14 -5.06 1.47
C SER A 7 -39.50 -3.77 0.75
N THR A 8 -39.30 -3.75 -0.58
CA THR A 8 -39.68 -2.64 -1.47
C THR A 8 -41.19 -2.36 -1.50
N LYS A 9 -42.00 -3.22 -0.87
CA LYS A 9 -43.46 -3.04 -0.72
C LYS A 9 -43.85 -2.25 0.53
N GLN A 10 -42.91 -1.97 1.43
CA GLN A 10 -43.20 -1.20 2.65
C GLN A 10 -43.21 0.28 2.32
N ALA A 11 -44.19 1.01 2.86
CA ALA A 11 -44.33 2.44 2.63
C ALA A 11 -43.13 3.26 3.16
N ASP A 12 -42.40 2.71 4.12
CA ASP A 12 -41.20 3.29 4.74
C ASP A 12 -39.89 2.71 4.18
N PHE A 13 -39.93 2.02 3.04
CA PHE A 13 -38.77 1.34 2.46
C PHE A 13 -37.59 2.28 2.24
N ASP A 14 -37.81 3.42 1.58
CA ASP A 14 -36.73 4.36 1.24
C ASP A 14 -36.09 4.94 2.50
N GLU A 15 -36.88 5.34 3.50
CA GLU A 15 -36.36 5.84 4.78
C GLU A 15 -35.52 4.78 5.50
N ARG A 16 -36.03 3.54 5.58
CA ARG A 16 -35.34 2.44 6.25
C ARG A 16 -34.09 2.02 5.49
N LEU A 17 -34.11 2.09 4.16
CA LEU A 17 -32.95 1.83 3.33
C LEU A 17 -31.89 2.93 3.54
N SER A 18 -32.28 4.21 3.51
CA SER A 18 -31.38 5.33 3.82
C SER A 18 -30.75 5.18 5.20
N LYS A 19 -31.52 4.79 6.21
CA LYS A 19 -31.00 4.53 7.56
C LYS A 19 -30.07 3.33 7.64
N LEU A 20 -30.33 2.28 6.85
CA LEU A 20 -29.45 1.12 6.77
C LEU A 20 -28.13 1.44 6.04
N LEU A 21 -28.20 2.29 5.01
CA LEU A 21 -27.05 2.73 4.23
C LEU A 21 -26.25 3.84 4.92
N ALA A 22 -26.84 4.52 5.90
CA ALA A 22 -26.15 5.53 6.70
C ALA A 22 -24.99 4.88 7.47
N PHE A 23 -23.78 5.19 7.03
CA PHE A 23 -22.53 4.83 7.68
C PHE A 23 -21.87 6.15 8.10
N GLU A 24 -21.89 6.45 9.40
CA GLU A 24 -21.16 7.60 9.94
C GLU A 24 -19.71 7.18 10.22
N GLU A 25 -18.78 7.69 9.41
CA GLU A 25 -17.39 7.80 9.83
C GLU A 25 -17.35 8.89 10.91
N THR A 26 -17.37 8.47 12.17
CA THR A 26 -17.10 9.40 13.27
C THR A 26 -15.63 9.79 13.20
N ALA A 27 -15.37 11.04 12.84
CA ALA A 27 -14.03 11.62 12.91
C ALA A 27 -13.59 11.64 14.38
N ASP A 28 -12.60 10.80 14.72
CA ASP A 28 -11.99 10.79 16.04
C ASP A 28 -10.91 11.87 16.09
N GLU A 29 -11.27 13.07 16.55
CA GLU A 29 -10.35 14.22 16.68
C GLU A 29 -9.06 13.87 17.44
N LYS A 30 -9.13 12.93 18.41
CA LYS A 30 -7.94 12.50 19.16
C LYS A 30 -7.02 11.63 18.31
N LEU A 31 -7.59 10.79 17.47
CA LEU A 31 -6.84 10.00 16.50
C LEU A 31 -6.14 10.93 15.51
N GLU A 32 -6.87 11.90 14.94
CA GLU A 32 -6.30 12.87 13.99
C GLU A 32 -5.17 13.69 14.61
N ALA A 33 -5.35 14.20 15.83
CA ALA A 33 -4.31 14.92 16.55
C ALA A 33 -3.06 14.05 16.81
N THR A 34 -3.27 12.77 17.12
CA THR A 34 -2.18 11.81 17.32
C THR A 34 -1.42 11.56 16.02
N VAL A 35 -2.14 11.33 14.91
CA VAL A 35 -1.57 11.13 13.58
C VAL A 35 -0.80 12.37 13.12
N ALA A 36 -1.37 13.56 13.27
CA ALA A 36 -0.72 14.83 12.94
C ALA A 36 0.60 15.01 13.72
N SER A 37 0.63 14.64 15.00
CA SER A 37 1.86 14.67 15.80
C SER A 37 2.90 13.69 15.26
N ILE A 38 2.52 12.46 14.88
CA ILE A 38 3.44 11.45 14.33
C ILE A 38 4.03 11.93 13.00
N LEU A 39 3.18 12.45 12.10
CA LEU A 39 3.60 12.99 10.80
C LEU A 39 4.62 14.13 10.97
N ALA A 40 4.31 15.10 11.84
CA ALA A 40 5.19 16.24 12.11
C ALA A 40 6.54 15.80 12.70
N ASP A 41 6.51 14.79 13.57
CA ASP A 41 7.70 14.29 14.22
C ASP A 41 8.62 13.51 13.27
N VAL A 42 8.07 12.64 12.43
CA VAL A 42 8.84 11.95 11.37
C VAL A 42 9.41 12.96 10.37
N ARG A 43 8.65 13.98 9.98
CA ARG A 43 9.15 15.04 9.10
C ARG A 43 10.35 15.79 9.70
N LYS A 44 10.37 15.98 11.02
CA LYS A 44 11.43 16.71 11.73
C LYS A 44 12.65 15.84 12.05
N ARG A 45 12.43 14.59 12.47
CA ARG A 45 13.48 13.73 13.04
C ARG A 45 13.87 12.54 12.16
N GLY A 46 13.13 12.28 11.07
CA GLY A 46 13.41 11.21 10.12
C GLY A 46 13.46 9.82 10.77
N ASP A 47 14.49 9.04 10.44
CA ASP A 47 14.69 7.66 10.88
C ASP A 47 14.58 7.47 12.40
N VAL A 48 15.01 8.46 13.18
CA VAL A 48 14.96 8.38 14.65
C VAL A 48 13.50 8.24 15.14
N ALA A 49 12.59 9.06 14.62
CA ALA A 49 11.18 8.98 14.99
C ALA A 49 10.54 7.68 14.48
N VAL A 50 10.90 7.24 13.26
CA VAL A 50 10.38 5.98 12.70
C VAL A 50 10.77 4.80 13.59
N LEU A 51 12.05 4.69 13.98
CA LEU A 51 12.54 3.63 14.87
C LEU A 51 11.86 3.63 16.24
N GLU A 52 11.65 4.80 16.84
CA GLU A 52 10.94 4.94 18.12
C GLU A 52 9.48 4.46 18.01
N TYR A 53 8.77 4.85 16.95
CA TYR A 53 7.39 4.43 16.74
C TYR A 53 7.27 2.96 16.37
N THR A 54 8.19 2.41 15.56
CA THR A 54 8.26 0.96 15.27
C THR A 54 8.51 0.17 16.56
N ARG A 55 9.43 0.61 17.42
CA ARG A 55 9.64 -0.02 18.73
C ARG A 55 8.37 0.03 19.59
N LYS A 56 7.66 1.15 19.59
CA LYS A 56 6.48 1.36 20.43
C LYS A 56 5.27 0.54 19.95
N PHE A 57 4.94 0.62 18.67
CA PHE A 57 3.69 0.09 18.13
C PHE A 57 3.84 -1.36 17.65
N ASP A 58 4.97 -1.69 17.02
CA ASP A 58 5.26 -3.03 16.52
C ASP A 58 6.04 -3.88 17.54
N ARG A 59 6.43 -3.30 18.69
CA ARG A 59 7.26 -3.99 19.71
C ARG A 59 8.55 -4.56 19.13
N LEU A 60 9.06 -3.91 18.09
CA LEU A 60 10.23 -4.35 17.33
C LEU A 60 11.39 -3.37 17.54
N PRO A 61 12.30 -3.64 18.50
CA PRO A 61 13.50 -2.83 18.65
C PRO A 61 14.49 -3.18 17.53
N LEU A 62 14.70 -2.24 16.62
CA LEU A 62 15.72 -2.33 15.57
C LEU A 62 17.00 -1.63 16.03
N GLU A 63 18.16 -2.18 15.68
CA GLU A 63 19.46 -1.65 16.09
C GLU A 63 19.77 -0.29 15.45
N ASN A 64 19.35 -0.12 14.19
CA ASN A 64 19.58 1.08 13.40
C ASN A 64 18.57 1.15 12.25
N ALA A 65 18.59 2.27 11.52
CA ALA A 65 17.67 2.53 10.43
C ALA A 65 17.79 1.54 9.26
N ALA A 66 19.01 1.06 8.96
CA ALA A 66 19.22 0.09 7.89
C ALA A 66 18.55 -1.27 8.19
N ALA A 67 18.38 -1.63 9.47
CA ALA A 67 17.66 -2.83 9.88
C ALA A 67 16.14 -2.77 9.62
N MET A 68 15.60 -1.61 9.22
CA MET A 68 14.23 -1.52 8.73
C MET A 68 14.06 -2.21 7.37
N GLU A 69 15.11 -2.30 6.55
CA GLU A 69 15.01 -2.84 5.19
C GLU A 69 15.28 -4.34 5.15
N LEU A 70 14.42 -5.08 4.46
CA LEU A 70 14.66 -6.50 4.17
C LEU A 70 15.56 -6.65 2.95
N PRO A 71 16.61 -7.49 3.00
CA PRO A 71 17.42 -7.78 1.84
C PRO A 71 16.60 -8.53 0.79
N LYS A 72 16.80 -8.22 -0.50
CA LYS A 72 16.11 -8.90 -1.61
C LYS A 72 16.27 -10.42 -1.59
N SER A 73 17.40 -10.92 -1.07
CA SER A 73 17.64 -12.35 -0.88
C SER A 73 16.61 -12.99 0.04
N GLU A 74 16.17 -12.32 1.10
CA GLU A 74 15.14 -12.84 2.01
C GLU A 74 13.78 -12.97 1.31
N LEU A 75 13.41 -12.01 0.47
CA LEU A 75 12.17 -12.08 -0.33
C LEU A 75 12.21 -13.26 -1.32
N LYS A 76 13.36 -13.47 -1.96
CA LYS A 76 13.57 -14.60 -2.86
C LYS A 76 13.50 -15.93 -2.11
N THR A 77 14.15 -16.02 -0.94
CA THR A 77 14.08 -17.21 -0.08
C THR A 77 12.64 -17.52 0.32
N ALA A 78 11.85 -16.50 0.68
CA ALA A 78 10.42 -16.69 0.99
C ALA A 78 9.64 -17.27 -0.20
N PHE A 79 9.91 -16.78 -1.43
CA PHE A 79 9.29 -17.30 -2.65
C PHE A 79 9.73 -18.72 -3.01
N ASP A 80 11.02 -19.03 -2.86
CA ASP A 80 11.57 -20.35 -3.18
C ASP A 80 11.15 -21.43 -2.17
N ALA A 81 10.90 -21.05 -0.92
CA ALA A 81 10.44 -21.93 0.14
C ALA A 81 8.93 -22.22 0.10
N LEU A 82 8.16 -21.59 -0.80
CA LEU A 82 6.73 -21.85 -0.90
C LEU A 82 6.43 -23.28 -1.38
N PRO A 83 5.40 -23.93 -0.81
CA PRO A 83 4.79 -25.11 -1.40
C PRO A 83 4.43 -24.89 -2.88
N ALA A 84 4.58 -25.93 -3.70
CA ALA A 84 4.43 -25.82 -5.16
C ALA A 84 3.02 -25.34 -5.58
N ASP A 85 1.98 -25.76 -4.86
CA ASP A 85 0.60 -25.33 -5.08
C ASP A 85 0.42 -23.83 -4.79
N GLN A 86 0.97 -23.33 -3.69
CA GLN A 86 0.95 -21.91 -3.33
C GLN A 86 1.73 -21.06 -4.34
N LYS A 87 2.92 -21.52 -4.74
CA LYS A 87 3.76 -20.84 -5.74
C LYS A 87 3.03 -20.73 -7.07
N SER A 88 2.47 -21.84 -7.56
CA SER A 88 1.67 -21.87 -8.79
C SER A 88 0.43 -20.97 -8.71
N ALA A 89 -0.28 -20.95 -7.59
CA ALA A 89 -1.43 -20.07 -7.40
C ALA A 89 -1.03 -18.59 -7.46
N LEU A 90 0.09 -18.22 -6.85
CA LEU A 90 0.60 -16.86 -6.82
C LEU A 90 1.04 -16.39 -8.21
N GLU A 91 1.77 -17.24 -8.95
CA GLU A 91 2.20 -17.00 -10.33
C GLU A 91 1.00 -16.83 -11.27
N GLN A 92 -0.01 -17.70 -11.17
CA GLN A 92 -1.23 -17.60 -11.97
C GLN A 92 -2.00 -16.31 -11.69
N ALA A 93 -2.14 -15.92 -10.42
CA ALA A 93 -2.77 -14.67 -10.04
C ALA A 93 -1.99 -13.47 -10.60
N ALA A 94 -0.66 -13.48 -10.44
CA ALA A 94 0.19 -12.41 -10.93
C ALA A 94 0.13 -12.25 -12.45
N GLN A 95 0.15 -13.37 -13.19
CA GLN A 95 0.05 -13.37 -14.64
C GLN A 95 -1.28 -12.75 -15.10
N ARG A 96 -2.40 -13.18 -14.52
CA ARG A 96 -3.73 -12.66 -14.88
C ARG A 96 -3.89 -11.16 -14.60
N VAL A 97 -3.40 -10.70 -13.45
CA VAL A 97 -3.43 -9.27 -13.09
C VAL A 97 -2.57 -8.46 -14.07
N THR A 98 -1.37 -8.95 -14.37
CA THR A 98 -0.45 -8.30 -15.30
C THR A 98 -1.04 -8.18 -16.70
N ASP A 99 -1.58 -9.29 -17.24
CA ASP A 99 -2.15 -9.31 -18.60
C ASP A 99 -3.36 -8.40 -18.74
N TYR A 100 -4.19 -8.29 -17.69
CA TYR A 100 -5.30 -7.36 -17.70
C TYR A 100 -4.83 -5.90 -17.73
N HIS A 101 -3.90 -5.52 -16.84
CA HIS A 101 -3.42 -4.14 -16.76
C HIS A 101 -2.60 -3.73 -17.98
N ARG A 102 -1.91 -4.67 -18.65
CA ARG A 102 -1.23 -4.41 -19.94
C ARG A 102 -2.18 -3.88 -21.00
N LYS A 103 -3.44 -4.31 -20.99
CA LYS A 103 -4.48 -3.83 -21.92
C LYS A 103 -5.01 -2.43 -21.58
N GLN A 104 -4.71 -1.91 -20.39
CA GLN A 104 -5.17 -0.62 -19.89
C GLN A 104 -4.09 0.47 -19.97
N VAL A 105 -2.88 0.14 -20.42
CA VAL A 105 -1.79 1.10 -20.56
C VAL A 105 -2.18 2.21 -21.54
N GLN A 106 -2.10 3.44 -21.09
CA GLN A 106 -2.30 4.63 -21.92
C GLN A 106 -1.01 4.98 -22.65
N THR A 107 -1.10 5.20 -23.97
CA THR A 107 0.04 5.60 -24.80
C THR A 107 0.02 7.10 -25.04
N SER A 108 1.20 7.72 -25.05
CA SER A 108 1.36 9.10 -25.54
C SER A 108 0.92 9.21 -27.00
N TRP A 109 0.37 10.37 -27.38
CA TRP A 109 -0.09 10.64 -28.75
C TRP A 109 0.12 12.11 -29.11
N SER A 110 0.15 12.41 -30.42
CA SER A 110 0.17 13.78 -30.94
C SER A 110 -0.50 13.84 -32.31
N TYR A 111 -1.00 15.03 -32.69
CA TYR A 111 -1.53 15.32 -34.02
C TYR A 111 -1.23 16.77 -34.41
N THR A 112 -1.17 17.04 -35.72
CA THR A 112 -0.99 18.38 -36.28
C THR A 112 -2.31 18.87 -36.89
N GLU A 113 -2.72 20.08 -36.53
CA GLU A 113 -3.91 20.74 -37.06
C GLU A 113 -3.67 21.33 -38.45
N ALA A 114 -4.75 21.73 -39.13
CA ALA A 114 -4.69 22.27 -40.49
C ALA A 114 -3.89 23.59 -40.59
N ASP A 115 -3.75 24.33 -39.49
CA ASP A 115 -2.96 25.56 -39.39
C ASP A 115 -1.48 25.31 -39.03
N GLY A 116 -1.08 24.05 -38.84
CA GLY A 116 0.27 23.63 -38.47
C GLY A 116 0.51 23.49 -36.96
N THR A 117 -0.49 23.76 -36.10
CA THR A 117 -0.36 23.60 -34.64
C THR A 117 -0.17 22.13 -34.25
N LEU A 118 0.84 21.83 -33.43
CA LEU A 118 1.08 20.49 -32.88
C LEU A 118 0.46 20.36 -31.49
N LEU A 119 -0.49 19.44 -31.33
CA LEU A 119 -1.14 19.12 -30.06
C LEU A 119 -0.88 17.66 -29.69
N GLY A 120 -0.93 17.34 -28.39
CA GLY A 120 -0.65 15.98 -27.93
C GLY A 120 -0.87 15.76 -26.44
N GLN A 121 -0.72 14.51 -26.04
CA GLN A 121 -0.69 14.07 -24.65
C GLN A 121 0.55 13.22 -24.43
N GLN A 122 1.33 13.58 -23.41
CA GLN A 122 2.43 12.77 -22.93
C GLN A 122 2.00 12.03 -21.65
N VAL A 123 2.09 10.70 -21.67
CA VAL A 123 1.82 9.84 -20.52
C VAL A 123 3.14 9.30 -20.00
N THR A 124 3.42 9.54 -18.71
CA THR A 124 4.61 9.02 -18.02
C THR A 124 4.21 8.35 -16.70
N PRO A 125 4.92 7.30 -16.28
CA PRO A 125 4.73 6.74 -14.93
C PRO A 125 5.15 7.75 -13.86
N LEU A 126 4.72 7.48 -12.62
CA LEU A 126 5.30 8.09 -11.43
C LEU A 126 6.72 7.55 -11.23
N ASP A 127 7.62 8.41 -10.76
CA ASP A 127 9.01 8.00 -10.51
C ASP A 127 9.07 6.98 -9.37
N ARG A 128 8.37 7.27 -8.25
CA ARG A 128 8.31 6.37 -7.10
C ARG A 128 6.91 6.21 -6.52
N VAL A 129 6.56 4.98 -6.16
CA VAL A 129 5.29 4.67 -5.49
C VAL A 129 5.54 3.90 -4.19
N GLY A 130 4.86 4.30 -3.13
CA GLY A 130 4.78 3.59 -1.86
C GLY A 130 3.58 2.66 -1.83
N LEU A 131 3.81 1.41 -1.44
CA LEU A 131 2.79 0.40 -1.20
C LEU A 131 2.76 0.07 0.30
N TYR A 132 1.66 0.45 0.95
CA TYR A 132 1.39 0.04 2.32
C TYR A 132 0.69 -1.33 2.33
N VAL A 133 1.22 -2.28 3.10
CA VAL A 133 0.61 -3.61 3.30
C VAL A 133 0.36 -3.82 4.80
N PRO A 134 -0.88 -4.13 5.23
CA PRO A 134 -1.16 -4.46 6.63
C PRO A 134 -0.35 -5.66 7.13
N GLY A 135 0.08 -5.60 8.39
CA GLY A 135 0.78 -6.70 9.06
C GLY A 135 -0.17 -7.71 9.73
N GLY A 136 0.42 -8.75 10.32
CA GLY A 136 -0.31 -9.74 11.12
C GLY A 136 -1.30 -10.59 10.31
N LYS A 137 -2.49 -10.85 10.88
CA LYS A 137 -3.52 -11.73 10.30
C LYS A 137 -4.22 -11.14 9.06
N ALA A 138 -4.08 -9.84 8.82
CA ALA A 138 -4.65 -9.14 7.67
C ALA A 138 -3.65 -9.01 6.49
N ALA A 139 -2.48 -9.65 6.61
CA ALA A 139 -1.44 -9.62 5.59
C ALA A 139 -1.80 -10.57 4.43
N TYR A 140 -2.35 -10.02 3.35
CA TYR A 140 -2.77 -10.79 2.18
C TYR A 140 -1.81 -10.63 0.99
N PRO A 141 -1.31 -11.72 0.38
CA PRO A 141 -0.47 -11.64 -0.81
C PRO A 141 -1.22 -11.02 -2.00
N SER A 142 -2.54 -11.19 -2.07
CA SER A 142 -3.38 -10.60 -3.12
C SER A 142 -3.33 -9.07 -3.10
N SER A 143 -3.31 -8.44 -1.92
CA SER A 143 -3.18 -6.98 -1.79
C SER A 143 -1.84 -6.49 -2.33
N VAL A 144 -0.77 -7.27 -2.17
CA VAL A 144 0.54 -6.96 -2.78
C VAL A 144 0.43 -7.01 -4.30
N LEU A 145 -0.06 -8.13 -4.85
CA LEU A 145 -0.17 -8.30 -6.30
C LEU A 145 -1.03 -7.22 -6.95
N MET A 146 -2.19 -6.91 -6.35
CA MET A 146 -3.15 -5.94 -6.90
C MET A 146 -2.66 -4.48 -6.87
N ASN A 147 -1.66 -4.15 -6.06
CA ASN A 147 -1.06 -2.80 -6.06
C ASN A 147 0.27 -2.76 -6.82
N ALA A 148 1.12 -3.77 -6.65
CA ALA A 148 2.46 -3.78 -7.21
C ALA A 148 2.47 -4.02 -8.73
N LEU A 149 1.69 -4.99 -9.22
CA LEU A 149 1.71 -5.34 -10.65
C LEU A 149 1.20 -4.21 -11.55
N PRO A 150 0.12 -3.46 -11.21
CA PRO A 150 -0.27 -2.30 -12.01
C PRO A 150 0.80 -1.21 -12.03
N ALA A 151 1.49 -0.96 -10.90
CA ALA A 151 2.59 0.00 -10.84
C ALA A 151 3.75 -0.41 -11.76
N LYS A 152 4.11 -1.70 -11.77
CA LYS A 152 5.15 -2.22 -12.68
C LYS A 152 4.74 -2.20 -14.14
N VAL A 153 3.48 -2.53 -14.46
CA VAL A 153 2.96 -2.42 -15.82
C VAL A 153 2.94 -0.97 -16.31
N ALA A 154 2.62 -0.01 -15.43
CA ALA A 154 2.67 1.40 -15.75
C ALA A 154 4.10 1.91 -16.01
N GLY A 155 5.13 1.21 -15.52
CA GLY A 155 6.54 1.58 -15.67
C GLY A 155 7.11 2.39 -14.51
N VAL A 156 6.51 2.32 -13.32
CA VAL A 156 7.06 2.96 -12.11
C VAL A 156 8.49 2.48 -11.86
N ALA A 157 9.42 3.42 -11.73
CA ALA A 157 10.84 3.12 -11.63
C ALA A 157 11.23 2.51 -10.28
N GLU A 158 10.68 3.03 -9.18
CA GLU A 158 10.94 2.52 -7.83
C GLU A 158 9.63 2.30 -7.04
N LEU A 159 9.33 1.03 -6.75
CA LEU A 159 8.20 0.59 -5.95
C LEU A 159 8.70 0.17 -4.56
N ILE A 160 8.31 0.94 -3.54
CA ILE A 160 8.72 0.73 -2.15
C ILE A 160 7.54 0.19 -1.37
N MET A 161 7.71 -0.99 -0.76
CA MET A 161 6.70 -1.57 0.11
C MET A 161 7.05 -1.32 1.59
N VAL A 162 6.05 -0.96 2.38
CA VAL A 162 6.12 -0.95 3.85
C VAL A 162 5.14 -1.98 4.39
N VAL A 163 5.59 -2.79 5.34
CA VAL A 163 4.78 -3.81 6.00
C VAL A 163 5.20 -3.92 7.47
N PRO A 164 4.33 -3.65 8.45
CA PRO A 164 4.71 -3.84 9.85
C PRO A 164 4.91 -5.32 10.14
N THR A 165 5.94 -5.63 10.92
CA THR A 165 6.21 -6.99 11.43
C THR A 165 6.16 -6.98 12.95
N PRO A 166 4.97 -6.86 13.58
CA PRO A 166 4.86 -6.83 15.03
C PRO A 166 5.52 -8.06 15.64
N ASP A 167 6.31 -7.84 16.69
CA ASP A 167 7.06 -8.89 17.39
C ASP A 167 8.05 -9.65 16.46
N GLY A 168 8.43 -9.03 15.33
CA GLY A 168 9.31 -9.63 14.32
C GLY A 168 8.64 -10.65 13.40
N VAL A 169 7.32 -10.84 13.50
CA VAL A 169 6.59 -11.86 12.75
C VAL A 169 6.40 -11.44 11.29
N LYS A 170 6.90 -12.26 10.37
CA LYS A 170 6.86 -12.03 8.91
C LYS A 170 5.92 -13.01 8.21
N ASN A 171 5.08 -12.52 7.31
CA ASN A 171 4.23 -13.36 6.47
C ASN A 171 4.98 -13.77 5.18
N GLN A 172 5.36 -15.04 5.07
CA GLN A 172 6.16 -15.56 3.96
C GLN A 172 5.44 -15.41 2.60
N LEU A 173 4.12 -15.55 2.54
CA LEU A 173 3.37 -15.37 1.30
C LEU A 173 3.38 -13.90 0.83
N VAL A 174 3.36 -12.94 1.76
CA VAL A 174 3.47 -11.51 1.43
C VAL A 174 4.87 -11.18 0.91
N LEU A 175 5.93 -11.70 1.54
CA LEU A 175 7.30 -11.50 1.06
C LEU A 175 7.52 -12.15 -0.31
N ALA A 176 6.99 -13.35 -0.51
CA ALA A 176 7.01 -14.04 -1.80
C ALA A 176 6.25 -13.26 -2.89
N ALA A 177 5.09 -12.67 -2.57
CA ALA A 177 4.34 -11.83 -3.48
C ALA A 177 5.09 -10.54 -3.84
N ALA A 178 5.79 -9.94 -2.88
CA ALA A 178 6.63 -8.77 -3.12
C ALA A 178 7.79 -9.10 -4.08
N HIS A 179 8.45 -10.24 -3.88
CA HIS A 179 9.48 -10.75 -4.80
C HIS A 179 8.92 -10.95 -6.21
N LEU A 180 7.83 -11.72 -6.33
CA LEU A 180 7.22 -12.07 -7.62
C LEU A 180 6.73 -10.84 -8.39
N SER A 181 6.17 -9.85 -7.69
CA SER A 181 5.65 -8.62 -8.29
C SER A 181 6.73 -7.57 -8.57
N GLY A 182 8.00 -7.86 -8.27
CA GLY A 182 9.13 -6.98 -8.58
C GLY A 182 9.25 -5.76 -7.67
N VAL A 183 8.69 -5.78 -6.47
CA VAL A 183 8.90 -4.70 -5.47
C VAL A 183 10.40 -4.46 -5.28
N ASP A 184 10.82 -3.19 -5.32
CA ASP A 184 12.23 -2.84 -5.35
C ASP A 184 12.87 -2.80 -3.97
N ARG A 185 12.13 -2.30 -2.96
CA ARG A 185 12.57 -2.19 -1.57
C ARG A 185 11.42 -2.52 -0.62
N VAL A 186 11.73 -3.18 0.49
CA VAL A 186 10.73 -3.57 1.50
C VAL A 186 11.20 -3.15 2.88
N PHE A 187 10.38 -2.39 3.60
CA PHE A 187 10.67 -1.95 4.96
C PHE A 187 9.68 -2.53 5.99
N THR A 188 10.19 -3.00 7.13
CA THR A 188 9.44 -3.62 8.22
C THR A 188 8.81 -2.62 9.19
N ILE A 189 8.11 -1.62 8.64
CA ILE A 189 7.46 -0.54 9.38
C ILE A 189 5.98 -0.44 8.97
N GLY A 190 5.12 0.07 9.87
CA GLY A 190 3.71 0.33 9.56
C GLY A 190 3.16 1.61 10.20
N GLY A 191 1.83 1.72 10.27
CA GLY A 191 1.14 2.84 10.91
C GLY A 191 1.37 4.20 10.24
N ALA A 192 0.98 5.26 10.95
CA ALA A 192 1.14 6.64 10.48
C ALA A 192 2.61 7.02 10.25
N GLN A 193 3.55 6.43 11.01
CA GLN A 193 4.98 6.68 10.84
C GLN A 193 5.53 6.17 9.51
N ALA A 194 5.00 5.04 8.98
CA ALA A 194 5.39 4.54 7.67
C ALA A 194 4.84 5.40 6.54
N VAL A 195 3.59 5.88 6.68
CA VAL A 195 3.00 6.84 5.73
C VAL A 195 3.82 8.13 5.72
N ALA A 196 4.18 8.66 6.89
CA ALA A 196 5.02 9.83 7.03
C ALA A 196 6.40 9.66 6.36
N ALA A 197 7.04 8.50 6.59
CA ALA A 197 8.35 8.20 6.04
C ALA A 197 8.33 8.12 4.50
N LEU A 198 7.27 7.51 3.92
CA LEU A 198 7.06 7.49 2.48
C LEU A 198 6.74 8.89 1.92
N ALA A 199 5.90 9.68 2.59
CA ALA A 199 5.43 10.98 2.11
C ALA A 199 6.51 12.06 2.18
N TYR A 200 7.32 12.07 3.24
CA TYR A 200 8.33 13.11 3.46
C TYR A 200 9.74 12.66 3.10
N GLY A 201 9.98 11.34 3.03
CA GLY A 201 11.31 10.78 2.96
C GLY A 201 12.04 10.88 4.30
N THR A 202 13.05 10.03 4.45
CA THR A 202 14.01 10.04 5.57
C THR A 202 15.41 9.81 5.01
N ALA A 203 16.43 9.67 5.87
CA ALA A 203 17.77 9.33 5.38
C ALA A 203 17.82 7.91 4.78
N THR A 204 16.98 6.99 5.26
CA THR A 204 16.95 5.59 4.80
C THR A 204 15.85 5.31 3.77
N ILE A 205 14.66 5.88 3.98
CA ILE A 205 13.44 5.62 3.19
C ILE A 205 13.23 6.75 2.19
N PRO A 206 13.24 6.47 0.87
CA PRO A 206 13.01 7.48 -0.14
C PRO A 206 11.61 8.07 -0.06
N LYS A 207 11.51 9.37 -0.36
CA LYS A 207 10.23 10.01 -0.60
C LYS A 207 9.58 9.45 -1.87
N VAL A 208 8.29 9.16 -1.81
CA VAL A 208 7.47 8.69 -2.95
C VAL A 208 6.49 9.76 -3.42
N ASP A 209 6.01 9.60 -4.66
CA ASP A 209 5.06 10.53 -5.28
C ASP A 209 3.60 10.15 -5.03
N LYS A 210 3.36 8.87 -4.68
CA LYS A 210 2.03 8.34 -4.36
C LYS A 210 2.12 7.20 -3.36
N ILE A 211 1.18 7.14 -2.43
CA ILE A 211 1.03 6.02 -1.48
C ILE A 211 -0.30 5.32 -1.74
N VAL A 212 -0.26 4.00 -1.91
CA VAL A 212 -1.44 3.14 -2.08
C VAL A 212 -1.46 2.03 -1.04
N GLY A 213 -2.58 1.31 -0.94
CA GLY A 213 -2.79 0.26 0.05
C GLY A 213 -3.80 0.64 1.13
N PRO A 214 -4.77 -0.24 1.47
CA PRO A 214 -5.70 -0.02 2.56
C PRO A 214 -5.05 -0.40 3.91
N ASP A 215 -5.47 0.24 5.00
CA ASP A 215 -5.23 -0.26 6.37
C ASP A 215 -6.17 0.44 7.37
N ASN A 216 -5.89 0.27 8.67
CA ASN A 216 -6.57 0.81 9.82
C ASN A 216 -6.69 2.35 9.84
N ALA A 217 -7.46 2.86 10.80
CA ALA A 217 -7.80 4.27 10.95
C ALA A 217 -6.58 5.22 11.05
N TYR A 218 -5.45 4.79 11.63
CA TYR A 218 -4.25 5.64 11.72
C TYR A 218 -3.61 5.84 10.35
N VAL A 219 -3.57 4.79 9.52
CA VAL A 219 -3.04 4.88 8.16
C VAL A 219 -4.00 5.63 7.25
N ALA A 220 -5.31 5.42 7.42
CA ALA A 220 -6.33 6.17 6.69
C ALA A 220 -6.26 7.67 6.98
N SER A 221 -6.15 8.06 8.25
CA SER A 221 -5.99 9.47 8.66
C SER A 221 -4.64 10.08 8.24
N ALA A 222 -3.59 9.26 8.11
CA ALA A 222 -2.27 9.74 7.69
C ALA A 222 -2.12 9.98 6.19
N LYS A 223 -2.97 9.34 5.36
CA LYS A 223 -2.94 9.43 3.90
C LYS A 223 -3.79 10.58 3.38
#